data_AF-A0A7C3NI48-F1
#
_entry.id   AF-A0A7C3NI48-F1
#
_cell.length_a   1.000
_cell.length_b   1.000
_cell.length_c   1.000
_cell.angle_alpha   90.00
_cell.angle_beta   90.00
_cell.angle_gamma   90.00
#
_symmetry.space_group_name_H-M   'P 1'
#
loop_
_entity.id
_entity.type
_entity.pdbx_description
1 polymer ?
#
loop_
_entity_poly.entity_id
_entity_poly.type
_entity_poly.pdbx_seq_one_letter_code
_entity_poly.pdbx_strand_id
1 'polypeptide(L)'
;MKIKADQLERLASALLSQYKKKDLMVAKASEGEIKKKIADVVSKNFAEEEAIEEEARKMLASVARVSREMDPYKMFLLAKQKLAAKKGFIL
;
A
#
# COMPACT_ATOMS: atom_id res chain seq x y z
N MET A 1 0.68 -2.30 -7.08
CA MET A 1 -0.29 -1.56 -7.94
C MET A 1 0.23 -0.14 -8.17
N LYS A 2 -0.01 0.49 -9.33
CA LYS A 2 0.41 1.89 -9.57
C LYS A 2 -0.80 2.81 -9.50
N ILE A 3 -0.85 3.67 -8.48
CA ILE A 3 -1.79 4.79 -8.41
C ILE A 3 -1.25 5.96 -9.24
N LYS A 4 -2.12 6.60 -10.03
CA LYS A 4 -1.79 7.85 -10.73
C LYS A 4 -1.83 9.03 -9.78
N ALA A 5 -0.99 10.04 -10.01
CA ALA A 5 -0.95 11.27 -9.21
C ALA A 5 -2.34 11.92 -9.08
N ASP A 6 -3.08 12.03 -10.18
CA ASP A 6 -4.42 12.63 -10.19
C ASP A 6 -5.44 11.86 -9.32
N GLN A 7 -5.29 10.54 -9.19
CA GLN A 7 -6.15 9.72 -8.33
C GLN A 7 -5.82 9.94 -6.85
N LEU A 8 -4.54 10.10 -6.54
CA LEU A 8 -4.03 10.38 -5.21
C LEU A 8 -4.48 11.77 -4.72
N GLU A 9 -4.47 12.78 -5.60
CA GLU A 9 -4.95 14.13 -5.28
C GLU A 9 -6.47 14.17 -5.04
N ARG A 10 -7.24 13.43 -5.85
CA ARG A 10 -8.70 13.28 -5.66
C ARG A 10 -9.00 12.59 -4.33
N LEU A 11 -8.27 11.54 -4.00
CA LEU A 11 -8.39 10.83 -2.72
C LEU A 11 -8.07 11.77 -1.55
N ALA A 12 -6.95 12.50 -1.61
CA ALA A 12 -6.55 13.44 -0.57
C ALA A 12 -7.60 14.55 -0.36
N SER A 13 -8.17 15.07 -1.45
CA SER A 13 -9.23 16.07 -1.39
C SER A 13 -10.53 15.52 -0.79
N ALA A 14 -10.94 14.31 -1.18
CA ALA A 14 -12.12 13.65 -0.64
C ALA A 14 -11.99 13.36 0.85
N LEU A 15 -10.84 12.83 1.28
CA LEU A 15 -10.55 12.57 2.70
C LEU A 15 -10.62 13.88 3.49
N LEU A 16 -9.87 14.91 3.09
CA LEU A 16 -9.86 16.18 3.81
C LEU A 16 -11.27 16.79 3.93
N SER A 17 -12.06 16.77 2.86
CA SER A 17 -13.44 17.25 2.87
C SER A 17 -14.31 16.49 3.88
N GLN A 18 -14.20 15.16 3.94
CA GLN A 18 -14.97 14.32 4.86
C GLN A 18 -14.56 14.52 6.31
N TYR A 19 -13.25 14.63 6.60
CA TYR A 19 -12.77 14.89 7.96
C TYR A 19 -13.26 16.25 8.47
N LYS A 20 -13.24 17.29 7.62
CA LYS A 20 -13.80 18.60 7.96
C LYS A 20 -15.31 18.57 8.16
N LYS A 21 -16.05 17.91 7.25
CA LYS A 21 -17.51 17.84 7.31
C LYS A 21 -18.01 17.13 8.58
N LYS A 22 -17.25 16.15 9.07
CA LYS A 22 -17.59 15.38 10.28
C LYS A 22 -16.97 15.96 11.56
N ASP A 23 -16.29 17.09 11.47
CA ASP A 23 -15.57 17.73 12.58
C ASP A 23 -14.59 16.78 13.29
N LEU A 24 -13.98 15.87 12.52
CA LEU A 24 -13.06 14.83 13.02
C LEU A 24 -11.60 15.32 13.07
N MET A 25 -11.34 16.59 12.75
CA MET A 25 -10.00 17.14 12.72
C MET A 25 -9.98 18.63 13.00
N VAL A 26 -8.88 19.10 13.60
CA VAL A 26 -8.53 20.52 13.68
C VAL A 26 -7.31 20.76 12.79
N ALA A 27 -7.47 21.60 11.77
CA ALA A 27 -6.37 21.94 10.86
C ALA A 27 -5.39 22.90 11.55
N LYS A 28 -4.12 22.47 11.67
CA LYS A 28 -3.00 23.28 12.17
C LYS A 28 -2.06 23.78 11.05
N ALA A 29 -2.38 23.43 9.81
CA ALA A 29 -1.60 23.72 8.62
C ALA A 29 -2.55 24.07 7.46
N SER A 30 -2.02 24.59 6.35
CA SER A 30 -2.82 24.90 5.18
C SER A 30 -3.42 23.63 4.56
N GLU A 31 -4.53 23.76 3.83
CA GLU A 31 -5.13 22.61 3.14
C GLU A 31 -4.16 21.95 2.16
N GLY A 32 -3.32 22.74 1.47
CA GLY A 32 -2.34 22.23 0.53
C GLY A 32 -1.32 21.31 1.21
N GLU A 33 -0.81 21.71 2.38
CA GLU A 33 0.12 20.90 3.17
C GLU A 33 -0.53 19.61 3.67
N ILE A 34 -1.79 19.68 4.13
CA ILE A 34 -2.52 18.50 4.60
C ILE A 34 -2.76 17.52 3.45
N LYS A 35 -3.24 18.01 2.29
CA LYS A 35 -3.45 17.16 1.11
C LYS A 35 -2.15 16.51 0.65
N LYS A 36 -1.06 17.28 0.60
CA LYS A 36 0.27 16.76 0.26
C LYS A 36 0.70 15.67 1.24
N LYS A 37 0.50 15.89 2.55
CA LYS A 37 0.86 14.89 3.56
C LYS A 37 0.04 13.60 3.43
N ILE A 38 -1.26 13.70 3.14
CA ILE A 38 -2.12 12.54 2.87
C ILE A 38 -1.60 11.78 1.64
N ALA A 39 -1.34 12.50 0.55
CA ALA A 39 -0.76 11.96 -0.67
C ALA A 39 0.56 11.21 -0.41
N ASP A 40 1.48 11.82 0.34
CA ASP A 40 2.77 11.23 0.67
C ASP A 40 2.62 9.94 1.49
N VAL A 41 1.73 9.93 2.49
CA VAL A 41 1.48 8.75 3.34
C VAL A 41 0.90 7.61 2.51
N VAL A 42 -0.10 7.89 1.68
CA VAL A 42 -0.72 6.87 0.82
C VAL A 42 0.31 6.34 -0.18
N SER A 43 1.07 7.22 -0.84
CA SER A 43 2.10 6.81 -1.80
C SER A 43 3.18 5.94 -1.17
N LYS A 44 3.63 6.30 0.04
CA LYS A 44 4.59 5.50 0.81
C LYS A 44 4.03 4.10 1.12
N ASN A 45 2.76 4.03 1.49
CA ASN A 45 2.08 2.75 1.76
C ASN A 45 2.06 1.85 0.50
N PHE A 46 1.73 2.40 -0.67
CA PHE A 46 1.77 1.65 -1.93
C PHE A 46 3.18 1.20 -2.32
N ALA A 47 4.20 2.03 -2.08
CA ALA A 47 5.59 1.66 -2.34
C ALA A 47 6.07 0.53 -1.40
N GLU A 48 5.64 0.55 -0.14
CA GLU A 48 5.92 -0.52 0.81
C GLU A 48 5.23 -1.84 0.39
N GLU A 49 3.98 -1.78 -0.07
CA GLU A 49 3.27 -2.95 -0.62
C GLU A 49 3.97 -3.52 -1.86
N GLU A 50 4.41 -2.66 -2.79
CA GLU A 50 5.13 -3.07 -3.99
C GLU A 50 6.47 -3.72 -3.65
N ALA A 51 7.18 -3.21 -2.64
CA ALA A 51 8.41 -3.84 -2.16
C ALA A 51 8.15 -5.25 -1.56
N ILE A 52 7.05 -5.43 -0.82
CA ILE A 52 6.63 -6.74 -0.29
C ILE A 52 6.29 -7.70 -1.44
N GLU A 53 5.60 -7.21 -2.47
CA GLU A 53 5.22 -7.99 -3.63
C GLU A 53 6.44 -8.44 -4.45
N GLU A 54 7.40 -7.55 -4.69
CA GLU A 54 8.64 -7.88 -5.39
C GLU A 54 9.50 -8.88 -4.59
N GLU A 55 9.54 -8.76 -3.27
CA GLU A 55 10.20 -9.74 -2.39
C GLU A 55 9.50 -11.11 -2.44
N ALA A 56 8.17 -11.14 -2.42
CA ALA A 56 7.39 -12.38 -2.58
C ALA A 56 7.66 -13.05 -3.93
N ARG A 57 7.74 -12.29 -5.03
CA ARG A 57 8.09 -12.81 -6.36
C ARG A 57 9.50 -13.41 -6.40
N LYS A 58 10.49 -12.75 -5.80
CA LYS A 58 11.85 -13.28 -5.69
C LYS A 58 11.89 -14.59 -4.89
N MET A 59 11.15 -14.67 -3.78
CA MET A 59 11.03 -15.91 -3.01
C MET A 59 10.43 -17.04 -3.85
N LEU A 60 9.37 -16.78 -4.63
CA LEU A 60 8.82 -17.80 -5.52
C LEU A 60 9.78 -18.23 -6.62
N ALA A 61 10.49 -17.30 -7.24
CA ALA A 61 11.47 -17.64 -8.27
C ALA A 61 12.56 -18.60 -7.73
N SER A 62 12.92 -18.46 -6.45
CA SER A 62 13.84 -19.37 -5.77
C SER A 62 13.24 -20.73 -5.41
N VAL A 63 11.94 -20.79 -5.12
CA VAL A 63 11.23 -22.01 -4.65
C VAL A 63 10.58 -22.80 -5.79
N ALA A 64 10.20 -22.16 -6.90
CA ALA A 64 9.57 -22.79 -8.07
C ALA A 64 10.45 -23.86 -8.74
N ARG A 65 11.77 -23.86 -8.46
CA ARG A 65 12.68 -24.94 -8.87
C ARG A 65 12.49 -26.24 -8.07
N VAL A 66 11.82 -26.20 -6.92
CA VAL A 66 11.82 -27.29 -5.91
C VAL A 66 10.46 -27.97 -5.76
N SER A 67 9.33 -27.30 -6.07
CA SER A 67 7.99 -27.90 -5.88
C SER A 67 7.14 -27.80 -7.15
N ARG A 68 6.85 -28.96 -7.76
CA ARG A 68 5.97 -29.10 -8.95
C ARG A 68 4.49 -29.30 -8.59
N GLU A 69 4.16 -29.44 -7.30
CA GLU A 69 2.84 -29.93 -6.87
C GLU A 69 1.86 -28.82 -6.44
N MET A 70 2.33 -27.58 -6.27
CA MET A 70 1.52 -26.50 -5.69
C MET A 70 1.35 -25.32 -6.65
N ASP A 71 0.13 -24.77 -6.71
CA ASP A 71 -0.21 -23.63 -7.57
C ASP A 71 0.68 -22.40 -7.25
N PRO A 72 1.48 -21.90 -8.22
CA PRO A 72 2.36 -20.74 -8.03
C PRO A 72 1.65 -19.49 -7.51
N TYR A 73 0.38 -19.28 -7.88
CA TYR A 73 -0.40 -18.14 -7.44
C TYR A 73 -0.78 -18.23 -5.96
N LYS A 74 -1.14 -19.43 -5.47
CA LYS A 74 -1.42 -19.63 -4.04
C LYS A 74 -0.16 -19.47 -3.20
N MET A 75 0.97 -19.97 -3.69
CA MET A 75 2.27 -19.81 -3.04
C MET A 75 2.67 -18.32 -2.97
N PHE A 76 2.38 -17.54 -4.02
CA PHE A 76 2.59 -16.10 -4.02
C PHE A 76 1.80 -15.39 -2.93
N LEU A 77 0.50 -15.67 -2.84
CA LEU A 77 -0.36 -15.05 -1.84
C LEU A 77 0.09 -15.39 -0.41
N LEU A 78 0.48 -16.64 -0.15
CA LEU A 78 1.01 -17.06 1.15
C LEU A 78 2.34 -16.37 1.48
N ALA A 79 3.24 -16.24 0.51
CA ALA A 79 4.50 -15.52 0.70
C ALA A 79 4.26 -14.04 0.97
N LYS A 80 3.37 -13.39 0.20
CA LYS A 80 2.97 -11.99 0.39
C LYS A 80 2.39 -11.75 1.78
N GLN A 81 1.48 -12.61 2.25
CA GLN A 81 0.91 -12.52 3.60
C GLN A 81 1.95 -12.70 4.71
N LYS A 82 2.83 -13.70 4.59
CA LYS A 82 3.90 -13.93 5.57
C LYS A 82 4.88 -12.75 5.65
N LEU A 83 5.24 -12.18 4.50
CA LEU A 83 6.15 -11.03 4.43
C LEU A 83 5.49 -9.77 4.99
N ALA A 84 4.22 -9.52 4.67
CA ALA A 84 3.47 -8.40 5.21
C ALA A 84 3.37 -8.49 6.74
N ALA A 85 2.98 -9.65 7.28
CA ALA A 85 2.92 -9.88 8.73
C ALA A 85 4.28 -9.66 9.42
N LYS A 86 5.38 -10.13 8.82
CA LYS A 86 6.74 -9.93 9.34
C LYS A 86 7.15 -8.46 9.37
N LYS A 87 6.71 -7.67 8.39
CA LYS A 87 7.00 -6.23 8.31
C LYS A 87 6.01 -5.36 9.09
N GLY A 88 5.01 -5.96 9.74
CA GLY A 88 3.92 -5.22 10.40
C GLY A 88 3.03 -4.48 9.41
N PHE A 89 3.02 -4.88 8.14
CA PHE A 89 2.22 -4.30 7.07
C PHE A 89 0.84 -4.97 7.02
N ILE A 90 -0.22 -4.17 6.92
CA ILE A 90 -1.60 -4.66 6.81
C ILE A 90 -1.96 -4.67 5.33
N LEU A 91 -2.25 -5.86 4.78
CA LEU A 91 -2.68 -6.08 3.39
C LEU A 91 -4.18 -5.78 3.21
#